data_AF-A0A933F061-F1
#
_entry.id   AF-A0A933F061-F1
#
_cell.length_a   1.000
_cell.length_b   1.000
_cell.length_c   1.000
_cell.angle_alpha   90.00
_cell.angle_beta   90.00
_cell.angle_gamma   90.00
#
_symmetry.space_group_name_H-M   'P 1'
#
loop_
_entity.id
_entity.type
_entity.pdbx_description
1 polymer ?
#
loop_
_entity_poly.entity_id
_entity_poly.type
_entity_poly.pdbx_seq_one_letter_code
_entity_poly.pdbx_strand_id
1 'polypeptide(L)'
;DHSFDLTLSVFGAMFAPKPFDVAKEMVRVTKPGGRIVMCNWIPNDTASFVSQLLKISASFMPPPPEGFVSPMTWGVDTHIIERFGQAGVPKEKISMVKDTYSFISPDKSPADVIESFRRFYDPTMNAFEAAQKSGKVEERHSQLLELAKAHNKSTDGGTSIPATFLRVTVNL
;
A
#
# COMPACT_ATOMS: atom_id res chain seq x y z
N ASP A 1 12.16 -20.51 13.29
CA ASP A 1 13.06 -19.45 13.77
C ASP A 1 12.30 -18.55 14.73
N HIS A 2 13.00 -17.65 15.42
CA HIS A 2 12.53 -16.75 16.49
C HIS A 2 13.65 -15.74 16.76
N SER A 3 14.00 -14.96 15.75
CA SER A 3 15.27 -14.20 15.72
C SER A 3 15.07 -12.72 16.02
N PHE A 4 13.89 -12.18 15.71
CA PHE A 4 13.60 -10.76 15.84
C PHE A 4 12.56 -10.48 16.93
N ASP A 5 12.81 -9.47 17.75
CA ASP A 5 11.84 -8.96 18.72
C ASP A 5 10.72 -8.17 18.01
N LEU A 6 11.04 -7.54 16.86
CA LEU A 6 10.12 -6.76 16.04
C LEU A 6 10.34 -7.08 14.55
N THR A 7 9.27 -7.47 13.86
CA THR A 7 9.22 -7.55 12.40
C THR A 7 8.35 -6.42 11.88
N LEU A 8 8.92 -5.52 11.08
CA LEU A 8 8.22 -4.33 10.57
C LEU A 8 8.17 -4.37 9.04
N SER A 9 6.99 -4.11 8.48
CA SER A 9 6.81 -3.86 7.04
C SER A 9 5.96 -2.61 6.83
N VAL A 10 6.54 -1.60 6.22
CA VAL A 10 5.82 -0.37 5.84
C VAL A 10 5.58 -0.41 4.34
N PHE A 11 4.34 -0.69 3.93
CA PHE A 11 3.87 -0.76 2.53
C PHE A 11 4.61 -1.74 1.59
N GLY A 12 5.54 -2.56 2.10
CA GLY A 12 6.33 -3.51 1.30
C GLY A 12 5.68 -4.88 1.16
N ALA A 13 5.53 -5.60 2.28
CA ALA A 13 5.09 -6.99 2.28
C ALA A 13 3.69 -7.21 1.68
N MET A 14 2.87 -6.17 1.61
CA MET A 14 1.56 -6.25 0.96
C MET A 14 1.65 -6.61 -0.54
N PHE A 15 2.77 -6.32 -1.20
CA PHE A 15 2.99 -6.60 -2.62
C PHE A 15 3.58 -7.99 -2.92
N ALA A 16 3.94 -8.76 -1.89
CA ALA A 16 4.39 -10.13 -2.11
C ALA A 16 3.22 -11.02 -2.58
N PRO A 17 3.42 -11.86 -3.62
CA PRO A 17 2.33 -12.52 -4.33
C PRO A 17 1.64 -13.66 -3.55
N LYS A 18 2.28 -14.15 -2.48
CA LYS A 18 1.80 -15.26 -1.65
C LYS A 18 1.50 -14.78 -0.23
N PRO A 19 0.33 -14.17 0.03
CA PRO A 19 0.07 -13.46 1.29
C PRO A 19 0.02 -14.39 2.52
N PHE A 20 -0.36 -15.66 2.34
CA PHE A 20 -0.31 -16.65 3.42
C PHE A 20 1.14 -16.99 3.81
N ASP A 21 2.02 -17.16 2.81
CA ASP A 21 3.46 -17.39 3.06
C ASP A 21 4.09 -16.17 3.74
N VAL A 22 3.68 -14.94 3.39
CA VAL A 22 4.13 -13.71 4.07
C VAL A 22 3.79 -13.74 5.55
N ALA A 23 2.54 -14.01 5.90
CA ALA A 23 2.12 -14.08 7.31
C ALA A 23 2.88 -15.19 8.05
N LYS A 24 2.98 -16.38 7.44
CA LYS A 24 3.71 -17.52 7.98
C LYS A 24 5.17 -17.18 8.25
N GLU A 25 5.85 -16.52 7.31
CA GLU A 25 7.26 -16.16 7.47
C GLU A 25 7.46 -15.07 8.53
N MET A 26 6.59 -14.05 8.58
CA MET A 26 6.65 -13.04 9.63
C MET A 26 6.49 -13.64 11.03
N VAL A 27 5.60 -14.62 11.19
CA VAL A 27 5.45 -15.38 12.44
C VAL A 27 6.68 -16.25 12.70
N ARG A 28 7.18 -16.97 11.69
CA ARG A 28 8.34 -17.86 11.79
C ARG A 28 9.64 -17.14 12.12
N VAL A 29 9.80 -15.85 11.84
CA VAL A 29 11.05 -15.13 12.16
C VAL A 29 10.96 -14.31 13.46
N THR A 30 9.75 -14.01 13.93
CA THR A 30 9.52 -13.22 15.13
C THR A 30 9.56 -14.10 16.37
N LYS A 31 10.18 -13.62 17.45
CA LYS A 31 10.26 -14.32 18.73
C LYS A 31 8.87 -14.49 19.38
N PRO A 32 8.64 -15.54 20.20
CA PRO A 32 7.53 -15.54 21.14
C PRO A 32 7.67 -14.35 22.08
N GLY A 33 6.58 -13.62 22.35
CA GLY A 33 6.60 -12.32 23.04
C GLY A 33 7.00 -11.14 22.16
N GLY A 34 7.39 -11.39 20.90
CA GLY A 34 7.73 -10.36 19.92
C GLY A 34 6.50 -9.75 19.24
N ARG A 35 6.74 -8.81 18.32
CA ARG A 35 5.69 -8.07 17.62
C ARG A 35 5.92 -8.04 16.11
N ILE A 36 4.83 -8.12 15.36
CA ILE A 36 4.80 -7.83 13.92
C ILE A 36 3.98 -6.55 13.72
N VAL A 37 4.49 -5.61 12.93
CA VAL A 37 3.77 -4.40 12.53
C VAL A 37 3.77 -4.28 11.02
N MET A 38 2.57 -4.10 10.44
CA MET A 38 2.40 -3.88 9.01
C MET A 38 1.63 -2.59 8.76
N CYS A 39 2.04 -1.83 7.75
CA CYS A 39 1.28 -0.71 7.21
C CYS A 39 0.81 -1.07 5.81
N ASN A 40 -0.51 -1.14 5.59
CA ASN A 40 -1.11 -1.61 4.35
C ASN A 40 -2.12 -0.61 3.80
N TRP A 41 -2.17 -0.40 2.48
CA TRP A 41 -3.18 0.48 1.89
C TRP A 41 -4.59 -0.13 1.97
N ILE A 42 -5.57 0.74 2.24
CA ILE A 42 -6.99 0.35 2.39
C ILE A 42 -7.66 0.39 1.01
N PRO A 43 -8.35 -0.67 0.55
CA PRO A 43 -9.06 -0.66 -0.73
C PRO A 43 -10.26 0.29 -0.70
N ASN A 44 -10.52 0.95 -1.82
CA ASN A 44 -11.69 1.80 -2.04
C ASN A 44 -11.85 2.97 -1.05
N ASP A 45 -10.77 3.38 -0.38
CA ASP A 45 -10.78 4.54 0.52
C ASP A 45 -10.64 5.83 -0.30
N THR A 46 -11.75 6.53 -0.50
CA THR A 46 -11.79 7.79 -1.25
C THR A 46 -11.15 8.96 -0.50
N ALA A 47 -10.86 8.83 0.79
CA ALA A 47 -10.09 9.83 1.54
C ALA A 47 -8.57 9.60 1.39
N SER A 48 -8.14 8.39 1.01
CA SER A 48 -6.73 8.04 0.86
C SER A 48 -6.22 8.29 -0.56
N PHE A 49 -5.21 9.14 -0.69
CA PHE A 49 -4.55 9.43 -1.97
C PHE A 49 -4.04 8.14 -2.65
N VAL A 50 -3.34 7.27 -1.91
CA VAL A 50 -2.71 6.07 -2.50
C VAL A 50 -3.75 5.03 -2.93
N SER A 51 -4.87 4.92 -2.21
CA SER A 51 -5.97 4.01 -2.62
C SER A 51 -6.51 4.40 -3.99
N GLN A 52 -6.76 5.68 -4.21
CA GLN A 52 -7.25 6.20 -5.49
C GLN A 52 -6.17 6.13 -6.59
N LEU A 53 -4.91 6.44 -6.27
CA LEU A 53 -3.79 6.33 -7.21
C LEU A 53 -3.62 4.88 -7.71
N LEU A 54 -3.75 3.88 -6.83
CA LEU A 54 -3.70 2.48 -7.21
C LEU A 54 -4.92 2.04 -8.03
N LYS A 55 -6.12 2.56 -7.71
CA LYS A 55 -7.34 2.32 -8.47
C LYS A 55 -7.24 2.87 -9.89
N ILE A 56 -6.80 4.13 -10.05
CA ILE A 56 -6.50 4.74 -11.35
C ILE A 56 -5.42 3.91 -12.06
N SER A 57 -4.37 3.51 -11.35
CA SER A 57 -3.30 2.72 -11.98
C SER A 57 -3.80 1.41 -12.56
N ALA A 58 -4.64 0.68 -11.82
CA ALA A 58 -5.20 -0.59 -12.25
C ALA A 58 -6.10 -0.47 -13.49
N SER A 59 -6.79 0.66 -13.72
CA SER A 59 -7.68 0.81 -14.88
C SER A 59 -6.97 0.91 -16.23
N PHE A 60 -5.64 1.11 -16.24
CA PHE A 60 -4.81 1.08 -17.45
C PHE A 60 -4.08 -0.25 -17.65
N MET A 61 -4.19 -1.18 -16.69
CA MET A 61 -3.52 -2.48 -16.74
C MET A 61 -4.40 -3.53 -17.44
N PRO A 62 -3.80 -4.53 -18.10
CA PRO A 62 -4.55 -5.70 -18.54
C PRO A 62 -5.16 -6.44 -17.32
N PRO A 63 -6.18 -7.28 -17.54
CA PRO A 63 -6.71 -8.14 -16.50
C PRO A 63 -5.58 -8.95 -15.83
N PRO A 64 -5.62 -9.13 -14.49
CA PRO A 64 -4.59 -9.87 -13.80
C PRO A 64 -4.62 -11.36 -14.22
N PRO A 65 -3.47 -12.06 -14.15
CA PRO A 65 -3.42 -13.49 -14.43
C PRO A 65 -4.22 -14.30 -13.42
N GLU A 66 -4.56 -15.54 -13.78
CA GLU A 66 -5.23 -16.48 -12.88
C GLU A 66 -4.42 -16.67 -11.59
N GLY A 67 -5.11 -16.73 -10.45
CA GLY A 67 -4.49 -16.88 -9.13
C GLY A 67 -3.84 -15.61 -8.57
N PHE A 68 -3.89 -14.47 -9.28
CA PHE A 68 -3.41 -13.20 -8.73
C PHE A 68 -4.22 -12.76 -7.51
N VAL A 69 -3.55 -12.54 -6.39
CA VAL A 69 -4.15 -11.95 -5.18
C VAL A 69 -3.78 -10.47 -5.12
N SER A 70 -4.78 -9.60 -5.15
CA SER A 70 -4.55 -8.16 -5.09
C SER A 70 -3.86 -7.75 -3.78
N PRO A 71 -2.79 -6.93 -3.81
CA PRO A 71 -2.09 -6.47 -2.61
C PRO A 71 -3.01 -5.67 -1.67
N MET A 72 -4.05 -5.03 -2.21
CA MET A 72 -5.04 -4.26 -1.43
C MET A 72 -5.86 -5.12 -0.47
N THR A 73 -5.87 -6.45 -0.64
CA THR A 73 -6.51 -7.37 0.31
C THR A 73 -5.83 -7.37 1.69
N TRP A 74 -4.60 -6.86 1.81
CA TRP A 74 -3.97 -6.58 3.10
C TRP A 74 -4.56 -5.38 3.85
N GLY A 75 -5.42 -4.59 3.21
CA GLY A 75 -6.22 -3.53 3.84
C GLY A 75 -7.62 -3.98 4.26
N VAL A 76 -7.89 -5.29 4.26
CA VAL A 76 -9.20 -5.88 4.62
C VAL A 76 -9.04 -6.75 5.86
N ASP A 77 -9.76 -6.39 6.92
CA ASP A 77 -9.63 -6.99 8.26
C ASP A 77 -9.79 -8.51 8.26
N THR A 78 -10.79 -9.03 7.55
CA THR A 78 -11.08 -10.48 7.51
C THR A 78 -9.93 -11.28 6.90
N HIS A 79 -9.29 -10.77 5.85
CA HIS A 79 -8.13 -11.42 5.22
C HIS A 79 -6.89 -11.38 6.11
N ILE A 80 -6.68 -10.30 6.87
CA ILE A 80 -5.57 -10.22 7.83
C ILE A 80 -5.75 -11.30 8.92
N ILE A 81 -6.95 -11.37 9.50
CA ILE A 81 -7.29 -12.36 10.52
C ILE A 81 -7.09 -13.78 9.98
N GLU A 82 -7.57 -14.06 8.77
CA GLU A 82 -7.43 -15.37 8.12
C GLU A 82 -5.95 -15.75 7.92
N ARG A 83 -5.13 -14.84 7.38
CA ARG A 83 -3.71 -15.10 7.07
C ARG A 83 -2.90 -15.39 8.32
N PHE A 84 -3.03 -14.56 9.35
CA PHE A 84 -2.33 -14.77 10.62
C PHE A 84 -2.93 -15.94 11.42
N GLY A 85 -4.23 -16.18 11.31
CA GLY A 85 -4.91 -17.34 11.89
C GLY A 85 -4.35 -18.66 11.34
N GLN A 86 -4.16 -18.77 10.03
CA GLN A 86 -3.50 -19.93 9.41
C GLN A 86 -2.02 -20.06 9.81
N ALA A 87 -1.37 -18.96 10.20
CA ALA A 87 -0.02 -18.96 10.75
C ALA A 87 0.02 -19.29 12.27
N GLY A 88 -1.12 -19.62 12.89
CA GLY A 88 -1.21 -20.03 14.30
C GLY A 88 -1.41 -18.87 15.29
N VAL A 89 -1.72 -17.66 14.81
CA VAL A 89 -1.96 -16.49 15.67
C VAL A 89 -3.46 -16.36 15.96
N PRO A 90 -3.87 -16.37 17.24
CA PRO A 90 -5.27 -16.15 17.60
C PRO A 90 -5.70 -14.70 17.33
N LYS A 91 -6.96 -14.50 16.94
CA LYS A 91 -7.50 -13.19 16.52
C LYS A 91 -7.30 -12.10 17.58
N GLU A 92 -7.36 -12.45 18.86
CA GLU A 92 -7.24 -11.55 20.00
C GLU A 92 -5.86 -10.90 20.10
N LYS A 93 -4.84 -11.51 19.46
CA LYS A 93 -3.49 -10.96 19.37
C LYS A 93 -3.29 -10.03 18.16
N ILE A 94 -4.30 -9.86 17.31
CA ILE A 94 -4.27 -9.04 16.11
C ILE A 94 -5.09 -7.77 16.37
N SER A 95 -4.44 -6.62 16.24
CA SER A 95 -5.09 -5.31 16.31
C SER A 95 -4.90 -4.55 14.99
N MET A 96 -5.92 -3.79 14.61
CA MET A 96 -5.98 -3.07 13.33
C MET A 96 -6.50 -1.67 13.60
N VAL A 97 -5.75 -0.65 13.19
CA VAL A 97 -6.09 0.76 13.40
C VAL A 97 -5.82 1.53 12.12
N LYS A 98 -6.73 2.42 11.73
CA LYS A 98 -6.47 3.37 10.64
C LYS A 98 -5.50 4.45 11.12
N ASP A 99 -4.47 4.70 10.34
CA ASP A 99 -3.47 5.74 10.60
C ASP A 99 -3.18 6.50 9.30
N THR A 100 -2.43 7.59 9.35
CA THR A 100 -2.19 8.48 8.22
C THR A 100 -0.71 8.68 7.97
N TYR A 101 -0.27 8.39 6.75
CA TYR A 101 1.05 8.78 6.26
C TYR A 101 0.90 10.03 5.41
N SER A 102 1.69 11.07 5.67
CA SER A 102 1.66 12.30 4.89
C SER A 102 2.90 12.42 4.01
N PHE A 103 2.69 12.49 2.69
CA PHE A 103 3.74 12.83 1.74
C PHE A 103 3.99 14.34 1.85
N ILE A 104 5.08 14.72 2.52
CA ILE A 104 5.42 16.11 2.81
C ILE A 104 6.72 16.47 2.09
N SER A 105 6.70 17.55 1.33
CA SER A 105 7.88 18.11 0.66
C SER A 105 7.67 19.61 0.43
N PRO A 106 8.37 20.49 1.17
CA PRO A 106 8.19 21.94 1.06
C PRO A 106 8.58 22.52 -0.31
N ASP A 107 9.52 21.87 -1.01
CA ASP A 107 10.12 22.33 -2.26
C ASP A 107 9.63 21.56 -3.51
N LYS A 108 8.68 20.63 -3.33
CA LYS A 108 8.15 19.79 -4.41
C LYS A 108 6.68 20.04 -4.61
N SER A 109 6.30 20.25 -5.86
CA SER A 109 4.91 20.36 -6.27
C SER A 109 4.24 18.97 -6.34
N PRO A 110 2.90 18.91 -6.38
CA PRO A 110 2.19 17.66 -6.65
C PRO A 110 2.63 16.97 -7.96
N ALA A 111 3.08 17.73 -8.96
CA ALA A 111 3.60 17.17 -10.21
C ALA A 111 4.93 16.42 -10.00
N ASP A 112 5.84 16.98 -9.19
CA ASP A 112 7.11 16.32 -8.84
C ASP A 112 6.87 15.01 -8.09
N VAL A 113 5.84 14.97 -7.25
CA VAL A 113 5.41 13.78 -6.52
C VAL A 113 4.93 12.72 -7.51
N ILE A 114 4.05 13.07 -8.45
CA ILE A 114 3.57 12.13 -9.49
C ILE A 114 4.72 11.61 -10.35
N GLU A 115 5.70 12.44 -10.70
CA GLU A 115 6.88 11.98 -11.44
C GLU A 115 7.73 11.01 -10.59
N SER A 116 7.83 11.24 -9.28
CA SER A 116 8.50 10.32 -8.37
C SER A 116 7.79 8.95 -8.31
N PHE A 117 6.45 8.94 -8.22
CA PHE A 117 5.66 7.72 -8.31
C PHE A 117 5.86 7.01 -9.66
N ARG A 118 5.86 7.75 -10.76
CA ARG A 118 6.11 7.21 -12.10
C ARG A 118 7.46 6.50 -12.20
N ARG A 119 8.48 6.95 -11.49
CA ARG A 119 9.87 6.45 -11.60
C ARG A 119 10.25 5.38 -10.58
N PHE A 120 9.63 5.38 -9.39
CA PHE A 120 10.11 4.60 -8.25
C PHE A 120 9.03 3.77 -7.55
N TYR A 121 7.78 3.88 -7.96
CA TYR A 121 6.70 3.09 -7.38
C TYR A 121 6.17 2.10 -8.41
N ASP A 122 6.55 0.83 -8.26
CA ASP A 122 6.26 -0.26 -9.21
C ASP A 122 4.79 -0.30 -9.70
N PRO A 123 3.76 -0.16 -8.82
CA PRO A 123 2.37 -0.17 -9.29
C PRO A 123 2.06 0.93 -10.29
N THR A 124 2.67 2.11 -10.14
CA THR A 124 2.51 3.20 -11.11
C THR A 124 3.39 3.00 -12.33
N MET A 125 4.62 2.52 -12.18
CA MET A 125 5.54 2.24 -13.30
C MET A 125 4.91 1.28 -14.32
N ASN A 126 4.45 0.11 -13.88
CA ASN A 126 3.82 -0.89 -14.75
C ASN A 126 2.63 -0.32 -15.52
N ALA A 127 1.86 0.55 -14.86
CA ALA A 127 0.66 1.11 -15.45
C ALA A 127 0.94 2.33 -16.34
N PHE A 128 2.09 2.99 -16.20
CA PHE A 128 2.62 3.92 -17.20
C PHE A 128 3.10 3.19 -18.45
N GLU A 129 3.78 2.06 -18.31
CA GLU A 129 4.18 1.22 -19.46
C GLU A 129 2.96 0.70 -20.23
N ALA A 130 1.91 0.25 -19.51
CA ALA A 130 0.66 -0.17 -20.13
C ALA A 130 -0.08 0.98 -20.83
N ALA A 131 -0.08 2.18 -20.22
CA ALA A 131 -0.62 3.39 -20.84
C ALA A 131 0.17 3.80 -22.10
N GLN A 132 1.49 3.60 -22.13
CA GLN A 132 2.32 3.86 -23.30
C GLN A 132 1.94 2.97 -24.47
N LYS A 133 1.71 1.67 -24.22
CA LYS A 133 1.27 0.72 -25.26
C LYS A 133 -0.13 1.03 -25.82
N SER A 134 -0.98 1.69 -25.03
CA SER A 134 -2.36 2.04 -25.41
C SER A 134 -2.54 3.49 -25.86
N GLY A 135 -1.48 4.30 -25.89
CA GLY A 135 -1.55 5.72 -26.28
C GLY A 135 -2.22 6.64 -25.25
N LYS A 136 -2.37 6.20 -24.00
CA LYS A 136 -3.11 6.91 -22.93
C LYS A 136 -2.23 7.55 -21.86
N VAL A 137 -0.95 7.78 -22.15
CA VAL A 137 0.02 8.32 -21.17
C VAL A 137 -0.42 9.68 -20.63
N GLU A 138 -0.82 10.60 -21.52
CA GLU A 138 -1.25 11.95 -21.13
C GLU A 138 -2.54 11.94 -20.31
N GLU A 139 -3.51 11.13 -20.72
CA GLU A 139 -4.77 10.95 -19.98
C GLU A 139 -4.49 10.47 -18.54
N ARG A 140 -3.65 9.44 -18.40
CA ARG A 140 -3.25 8.89 -17.10
C ARG A 140 -2.51 9.93 -16.26
N HIS A 141 -1.52 10.61 -16.83
CA HIS A 141 -0.72 11.61 -16.13
C HIS A 141 -1.62 12.73 -15.61
N SER A 142 -2.53 13.23 -16.44
CA SER A 142 -3.52 14.23 -16.07
C SER A 142 -4.39 13.77 -14.90
N GLN A 143 -4.96 12.56 -14.95
CA GLN A 143 -5.78 12.02 -13.86
C GLN A 143 -5.01 11.92 -12.53
N LEU A 144 -3.76 11.45 -12.56
CA LEU A 144 -2.92 11.34 -11.36
C LEU A 144 -2.53 12.71 -10.79
N LEU A 145 -2.24 13.68 -11.67
CA LEU A 145 -1.91 15.04 -11.26
C LEU A 145 -3.11 15.74 -10.61
N GLU A 146 -4.30 15.62 -11.21
CA GLU A 146 -5.52 16.19 -10.64
C GLU A 146 -5.86 15.55 -9.29
N LEU A 147 -5.67 14.22 -9.15
CA LEU A 147 -5.79 13.54 -7.86
C LEU A 147 -4.80 14.12 -6.83
N ALA A 148 -3.53 14.29 -7.19
CA ALA A 148 -2.51 14.82 -6.28
C ALA A 148 -2.81 16.25 -5.85
N LYS A 149 -3.26 17.11 -6.77
CA LYS A 149 -3.71 18.48 -6.47
C LYS A 149 -4.92 18.48 -5.54
N ALA A 150 -5.92 17.65 -5.81
CA ALA A 150 -7.14 17.57 -4.99
C ALA A 150 -6.87 17.14 -3.54
N HIS A 151 -5.88 16.28 -3.33
CA HIS A 151 -5.48 15.84 -1.99
C HIS A 151 -4.42 16.72 -1.33
N ASN A 152 -3.74 17.61 -2.06
CA ASN A 152 -2.71 18.46 -1.49
C ASN A 152 -3.30 19.44 -0.47
N LYS A 153 -2.67 19.52 0.71
CA LYS A 153 -3.02 20.43 1.80
C LYS A 153 -2.02 21.56 2.01
N SER A 154 -0.91 21.58 1.27
CA SER A 154 0.06 22.68 1.34
C SER A 154 -0.57 23.99 0.84
N THR A 155 -0.26 25.10 1.52
CA THR A 155 -0.73 26.45 1.16
C THR A 155 0.36 27.32 0.56
N ASP A 156 1.59 26.82 0.48
CA ASP A 156 2.82 27.54 0.15
C ASP A 156 3.52 27.00 -1.12
N GLY A 157 2.79 26.29 -1.98
CA GLY A 157 3.30 25.73 -3.24
C GLY A 157 4.03 24.39 -3.10
N GLY A 158 4.28 23.92 -1.88
CA GLY A 158 4.82 22.60 -1.59
C GLY A 158 3.76 21.49 -1.68
N THR A 159 4.13 20.31 -1.19
CA THR A 159 3.27 19.14 -1.06
C THR A 159 3.06 18.77 0.41
N SER A 160 1.80 18.56 0.77
CA SER A 160 1.38 17.84 1.97
C SER A 160 0.16 17.01 1.62
N ILE A 161 0.34 15.76 1.21
CA ILE A 161 -0.74 14.86 0.78
C ILE A 161 -0.93 13.75 1.82
N PRO A 162 -2.05 13.71 2.56
CA PRO A 162 -2.34 12.62 3.50
C PRO A 162 -2.83 11.37 2.76
N ALA A 163 -2.40 10.21 3.23
CA ALA A 163 -2.86 8.91 2.78
C ALA A 163 -3.15 8.00 3.97
N THR A 164 -4.43 7.67 4.15
CA THR A 164 -4.87 6.73 5.18
C THR A 164 -4.41 5.31 4.84
N PHE A 165 -3.91 4.60 5.84
CA PHE A 165 -3.52 3.20 5.76
C PHE A 165 -4.00 2.42 6.98
N LEU A 166 -4.02 1.10 6.86
CA LEU A 166 -4.32 0.18 7.95
C LEU A 166 -3.02 -0.25 8.62
N ARG A 167 -2.82 0.16 9.87
CA ARG A 167 -1.76 -0.36 10.73
C ARG A 167 -2.24 -1.64 11.40
N VAL A 168 -1.61 -2.75 11.07
CA VAL A 168 -1.80 -4.04 11.71
C VAL A 168 -0.71 -4.23 12.74
N THR A 169 -1.07 -4.62 13.96
CA THR A 169 -0.12 -5.06 14.98
C THR A 169 -0.50 -6.44 15.48
N VAL A 170 0.44 -7.37 15.38
CA VAL A 170 0.31 -8.75 15.87
C VAL A 170 1.31 -8.94 17.00
N ASN A 171 0.84 -9.35 18.18
CA ASN A 171 1.73 -9.74 19.28
C ASN A 171 1.84 -11.27 19.27
N LEU A 172 3.03 -11.85 19.39
CA LEU A 172 3.24 -13.31 19.39
C LEU A 172 3.34 -13.89 20.79
#